data_AF-A0AAW4GAD0-F1
#
_entry.id   AF-A0AAW4GAD0-F1
#
_cell.length_a   1.000
_cell.length_b   1.000
_cell.length_c   1.000
_cell.angle_alpha   90.00
_cell.angle_beta   90.00
_cell.angle_gamma   90.00
#
_symmetry.space_group_name_H-M   'P 1'
#
loop_
_entity.id
_entity.type
_entity.pdbx_description
1 polymer ?
#
loop_
_entity_poly.entity_id
_entity_poly.type
_entity_poly.pdbx_seq_one_letter_code
_entity_poly.pdbx_strand_id
1 'polypeptide(L)' 'HVAEHDLGAAAYAIKAVRAAAPSSSAAAAAYAENEWQREQLPDSVRALVLEDQHRRNSICWYVFE' A
#
# COMPACT_ATOMS: atom_id res chain seq x y z
N HIS A 1 4.76 17.72 7.81
CA HIS A 1 4.76 16.47 7.06
C HIS A 1 3.38 15.86 7.22
N VAL A 2 2.59 15.94 6.15
CA VAL A 2 1.16 15.63 6.14
C VAL A 2 1.04 14.16 5.75
N ALA A 3 0.26 13.38 6.52
CA ALA A 3 -0.01 11.95 6.26
C ALA A 3 -0.48 11.66 4.82
N GLU A 4 -0.98 12.68 4.10
CA GLU A 4 -1.33 12.61 2.68
C GLU A 4 -0.16 12.25 1.75
N HIS A 5 1.06 12.70 2.04
CA HIS A 5 2.20 12.40 1.18
C HIS A 5 2.72 10.98 1.39
N ASP A 6 2.66 10.49 2.63
CA ASP A 6 3.22 9.19 3.00
C ASP A 6 2.34 8.03 2.48
N LEU A 7 1.01 8.20 2.44
CA LEU A 7 0.13 7.19 1.87
C LEU A 7 0.26 7.08 0.34
N GLY A 8 0.54 8.20 -0.33
CA GLY A 8 0.90 8.19 -1.75
C GLY A 8 2.18 7.40 -2.01
N ALA A 9 3.20 7.58 -1.17
CA ALA A 9 4.45 6.82 -1.27
C ALA A 9 4.23 5.31 -1.09
N ALA A 10 3.37 4.91 -0.14
CA ALA A 10 2.96 3.51 0.06
C ALA A 10 2.31 2.91 -1.20
N ALA A 11 1.34 3.63 -1.81
CA ALA A 11 0.70 3.22 -3.06
C ALA A 11 1.71 3.08 -4.23
N TYR A 12 2.65 4.03 -4.34
CA TYR A 12 3.69 3.98 -5.37
C TYR A 12 4.67 2.83 -5.17
N ALA A 13 5.03 2.51 -3.92
CA ALA A 13 5.88 1.36 -3.61
C ALA A 13 5.23 0.03 -4.05
N ILE A 14 3.94 -0.18 -3.74
CA ILE A 14 3.18 -1.35 -4.21
C ILE A 14 3.16 -1.43 -5.74
N LYS A 15 2.96 -0.29 -6.40
CA LYS A 15 2.97 -0.21 -7.87
C LYS A 15 4.36 -0.50 -8.46
N ALA A 16 5.43 -0.05 -7.82
CA ALA A 16 6.80 -0.31 -8.23
C ALA A 16 7.15 -1.80 -8.10
N VAL A 17 6.78 -2.44 -6.99
CA VAL A 17 6.96 -3.89 -6.79
C VAL A 17 6.19 -4.68 -7.84
N ARG A 18 4.92 -4.31 -8.09
CA ARG A 18 4.11 -4.92 -9.14
C ARG A 18 4.76 -4.82 -10.53
N ALA A 19 5.36 -3.67 -10.85
CA ALA A 19 6.00 -3.43 -12.14
C ALA A 19 7.36 -4.15 -12.27
N ALA A 20 8.07 -4.36 -11.16
CA ALA A 20 9.35 -5.06 -11.13
C ALA A 20 9.21 -6.59 -11.15
N ALA A 21 8.07 -7.12 -10.71
CA ALA A 21 7.81 -8.56 -10.67
C ALA A 21 7.40 -9.13 -12.04
N PRO A 22 7.73 -10.40 -12.34
CA PRO A 22 7.19 -11.11 -13.50
C PRO A 22 5.66 -11.07 -13.53
N SER A 23 5.06 -10.97 -14.72
CA SER A 23 3.60 -10.81 -14.89
C SER A 23 2.77 -11.89 -14.17
N SER A 24 3.28 -13.13 -14.09
CA SER A 24 2.64 -14.24 -13.39
C SER A 24 2.62 -14.09 -11.86
N SER A 25 3.52 -13.29 -11.30
CA SER A 25 3.66 -13.03 -9.86
C SER A 25 3.37 -11.59 -9.46
N ALA A 26 3.09 -10.69 -10.41
CA ALA A 26 2.95 -9.25 -10.16
C ALA A 26 1.86 -8.93 -9.12
N ALA A 27 0.73 -9.63 -9.17
CA ALA A 27 -0.33 -9.48 -8.18
C ALA A 27 0.08 -9.98 -6.79
N ALA A 28 0.73 -11.15 -6.72
CA ALA A 28 1.21 -11.71 -5.46
C ALA A 28 2.31 -10.83 -4.82
N ALA A 29 3.19 -10.25 -5.64
CA ALA A 29 4.24 -9.34 -5.17
C ALA A 29 3.66 -8.02 -4.65
N ALA A 30 2.65 -7.47 -5.32
CA ALA A 30 1.92 -6.29 -4.83
C ALA A 30 1.21 -6.56 -3.49
N TYR A 31 0.58 -7.73 -3.36
CA TYR A 31 -0.07 -8.15 -2.13
C TYR A 31 0.93 -8.30 -0.96
N ALA A 32 2.05 -8.98 -1.21
CA ALA A 32 3.10 -9.15 -0.21
C ALA A 32 3.71 -7.82 0.25
N GLU A 33 3.92 -6.88 -0.68
CA GLU A 33 4.37 -5.52 -0.34
C GLU A 33 3.34 -4.77 0.51
N ASN A 34 2.04 -4.90 0.19
CA ASN A 34 0.98 -4.30 0.97
C ASN A 34 0.91 -4.86 2.41
N GLU A 35 1.00 -6.19 2.54
CA GLU A 35 1.02 -6.86 3.84
C GLU A 35 2.23 -6.44 4.67
N TRP A 36 3.43 -6.47 4.06
CA TRP A 36 4.65 -6.01 4.71
C TRP A 36 4.54 -4.56 5.19
N GLN A 37 4.01 -3.65 4.37
CA GLN A 37 3.78 -2.27 4.79
C GLN A 37 2.85 -2.17 6.01
N ARG A 38 1.80 -3.02 6.09
CA ARG A 38 0.86 -3.05 7.23
C ARG A 38 1.48 -3.60 8.51
N GLU A 39 2.39 -4.57 8.38
CA GLU A 39 3.15 -5.12 9.52
C GLU A 39 4.09 -4.08 10.12
N GLN A 40 4.70 -3.24 9.28
CA GLN A 40 5.62 -2.17 9.69
C GLN A 40 4.91 -0.99 10.39
N LEU A 41 3.58 -0.94 10.39
CA LEU A 41 2.82 0.12 11.07
C LEU A 41 2.84 -0.10 12.59
N PRO A 42 3.21 0.94 13.38
CA PRO A 42 3.03 0.90 14.82
C PRO A 42 1.55 0.74 15.20
N ASP A 43 1.27 -0.06 16.22
CA ASP A 43 -0.10 -0.38 16.65
C ASP A 43 -0.95 0.87 16.94
N SER A 44 -0.33 1.95 17.43
CA SER A 44 -0.99 3.22 17.74
C SER A 44 -1.58 3.94 16.53
N VAL A 45 -1.01 3.72 15.33
CA VAL A 45 -1.45 4.38 14.09
C VAL A 45 -1.99 3.40 13.05
N ARG A 46 -1.83 2.09 13.26
CA ARG A 46 -2.26 1.05 12.32
C ARG A 46 -3.73 1.21 11.92
N ALA A 47 -4.62 1.39 12.88
CA ALA A 47 -6.06 1.55 12.61
C ALA A 47 -6.35 2.77 11.72
N LEU A 48 -5.71 3.92 12.03
CA LEU A 48 -5.88 5.16 11.25
C LEU A 48 -5.37 5.00 9.81
N VAL A 49 -4.22 4.35 9.64
CA VAL A 49 -3.62 4.13 8.31
C VAL A 49 -4.44 3.15 7.50
N LEU A 50 -4.94 2.06 8.08
CA LEU A 50 -5.81 1.12 7.38
C LEU A 50 -7.13 1.76 6.93
N GLU A 51 -7.72 2.61 7.78
CA GLU A 51 -8.92 3.36 7.41
C GLU A 51 -8.65 4.35 6.27
N ASP A 52 -7.51 5.04 6.29
CA ASP A 52 -7.11 5.96 5.22
C ASP A 52 -6.78 5.22 3.92
N GLN A 53 -6.11 4.05 3.98
CA GLN A 53 -5.89 3.15 2.84
C GLN A 53 -7.22 2.77 2.18
N HIS A 54 -8.21 2.34 2.97
CA HIS A 54 -9.52 1.96 2.44
C HIS A 54 -10.24 3.15 1.80
N ARG A 55 -10.25 4.31 2.47
CA ARG A 55 -10.91 5.53 1.98
C ARG A 55 -10.30 6.04 0.67
N ARG A 56 -8.98 5.95 0.54
CA ARG A 56 -8.23 6.45 -0.63
C ARG A 56 -8.01 5.38 -1.70
N ASN A 57 -8.47 4.15 -1.49
CA ASN A 57 -8.15 3.07 -2.43
C ASN A 57 -8.61 3.37 -3.87
N SER A 58 -9.76 4.04 -4.02
CA SER A 58 -10.29 4.47 -5.31
C SER A 58 -9.38 5.48 -6.04
N ILE A 59 -8.74 6.40 -5.32
CA ILE A 59 -7.80 7.37 -5.89
C ILE A 59 -6.38 6.80 -6.03
N CYS A 60 -6.09 5.72 -5.30
CA CYS A 60 -4.84 4.97 -5.36
C CYS A 60 -4.93 3.73 -6.27
N TRP A 61 -5.83 3.71 -7.27
CA TRP A 61 -5.94 2.64 -8.27
C TRP A 61 -6.22 1.24 -7.70
N TYR A 62 -6.87 1.15 -6.55
CA TYR A 62 -7.21 -0.09 -5.86
C TYR A 62 -6.00 -0.94 -5.44
N VAL A 63 -4.84 -0.32 -5.21
CA VAL A 63 -3.61 -1.04 -4.87
C VAL A 63 -3.55 -1.56 -3.43
N PHE A 64 -4.48 -1.14 -2.56
CA PHE A 64 -4.54 -1.60 -1.17
C PHE A 64 -5.51 -2.79 -0.95
N GLU A 65 -6.17 -3.27 -2.01
CA GLU A 65 -7.12 -4.39 -2.03
C GLU A 65 -6.65 -5.54 -2.92
#